data_AF-A0A7X2BU80-F1
#
_entry.id   AF-A0A7X2BU80-F1
#
_cell.length_a   1.000
_cell.length_b   1.000
_cell.length_c   1.000
_cell.angle_alpha   90.00
_cell.angle_beta   90.00
_cell.angle_gamma   90.00
#
_symmetry.space_group_name_H-M   'P 1'
#
loop_
_entity.id
_entity.type
_entity.pdbx_description
1 polymer ?
#
loop_
_entity_poly.entity_id
_entity_poly.type
_entity_poly.pdbx_seq_one_letter_code
_entity_poly.pdbx_strand_id
1 'polypeptide(L)'
;MSIRKAGHGSMIITALKGDAQGELTFALKASTFDKDYPGHYLRQLINVSLSIPAVLGPYQNIRATLTQQSSDTLMAPDMKGVRYLYTLESEEDQIADNTNIMSNPRAYQQIGLSTGVDDRGMFMMDFGDERYYPFEGTGAISTWTLHFPRFQTEHQVTMFDSLTDIIVHVRYLAVDGGKAFQQEVEKLVDTVDPLPQTLNINRLN
;
A
#
# COMPACT_ATOMS: atom_id res chain seq x y z
N MET A 1 -2.83 -5.65 -13.29
CA MET A 1 -2.88 -5.45 -11.82
C MET A 1 -3.73 -4.23 -11.56
N SER A 2 -4.91 -4.38 -10.96
CA SER A 2 -5.75 -3.23 -10.60
C SER A 2 -5.75 -3.15 -9.08
N ILE A 3 -5.23 -2.06 -8.53
CA ILE A 3 -5.37 -1.79 -7.11
C ILE A 3 -6.64 -0.95 -6.97
N ARG A 4 -7.65 -1.47 -6.27
CA ARG A 4 -8.92 -0.78 -6.01
C ARG A 4 -9.06 -0.57 -4.52
N LYS A 5 -9.34 0.66 -4.10
CA LYS A 5 -9.54 0.95 -2.68
C LYS A 5 -10.91 0.42 -2.23
N ALA A 6 -10.94 -0.31 -1.12
CA ALA A 6 -12.16 -0.54 -0.35
C ALA A 6 -12.27 0.56 0.72
N GLY A 7 -13.49 1.04 0.98
CA GLY A 7 -13.73 2.15 1.91
C GLY A 7 -13.02 2.00 3.27
N HIS A 8 -12.51 3.12 3.80
CA HIS A 8 -11.66 3.26 5.01
C HIS A 8 -10.38 2.40 5.02
N GLY A 9 -9.30 2.93 4.41
CA GLY A 9 -7.91 2.49 4.64
C GLY A 9 -7.47 1.14 4.06
N SER A 10 -8.36 0.42 3.38
CA SER A 10 -8.07 -0.91 2.81
C SER A 10 -7.82 -0.82 1.30
N MET A 11 -6.68 -1.37 0.84
CA MET A 11 -6.36 -1.45 -0.59
C MET A 11 -6.54 -2.90 -1.05
N ILE A 12 -7.41 -3.11 -2.05
CA ILE A 12 -7.57 -4.40 -2.72
C ILE A 12 -6.58 -4.45 -3.87
N ILE A 13 -5.71 -5.45 -3.87
CA ILE A 13 -4.88 -5.79 -5.03
C ILE A 13 -5.60 -6.88 -5.80
N THR A 14 -6.10 -6.55 -6.99
CA THR A 14 -6.57 -7.57 -7.95
C THR A 14 -5.34 -8.25 -8.55
N ALA A 15 -5.02 -9.43 -8.02
CA ALA A 15 -3.90 -10.25 -8.47
C ALA A 15 -4.19 -10.82 -9.86
N LEU A 16 -3.30 -10.54 -10.82
CA LEU A 16 -3.05 -11.52 -11.88
C LEU A 16 -2.12 -12.57 -11.26
N LYS A 17 -2.32 -13.85 -11.64
CA LYS A 17 -1.46 -14.98 -11.27
C LYS A 17 -0.01 -14.54 -11.11
N GLY A 18 0.61 -14.89 -9.98
CA GLY A 18 2.02 -14.61 -9.70
C GLY A 18 2.90 -14.99 -10.89
N ASP A 19 4.05 -14.35 -10.99
CA ASP A 19 5.04 -14.67 -12.02
C ASP A 19 5.47 -16.16 -11.98
N ALA A 20 6.37 -16.55 -12.88
CA ALA A 20 6.92 -17.90 -12.91
C ALA A 20 7.75 -18.26 -11.64
N GLN A 21 7.87 -17.35 -10.68
CA GLN A 21 8.65 -17.48 -9.45
C GLN A 21 7.75 -17.48 -8.19
N GLY A 22 6.46 -17.15 -8.32
CA GLY A 22 5.53 -17.06 -7.20
C GLY A 22 5.64 -15.74 -6.42
N GLU A 23 6.10 -14.68 -7.07
CA GLU A 23 6.25 -13.34 -6.51
C GLU A 23 5.18 -12.38 -7.07
N LEU A 24 4.76 -11.45 -6.21
CA LEU A 24 3.85 -10.37 -6.53
C LEU A 24 4.42 -9.07 -5.95
N THR A 25 4.85 -8.17 -6.83
CA THR A 25 5.33 -6.84 -6.44
C THR A 25 4.24 -5.80 -6.61
N PHE A 26 4.03 -4.96 -5.59
CA PHE A 26 3.07 -3.87 -5.63
C PHE A 26 3.61 -2.61 -4.95
N ALA A 27 3.10 -1.45 -5.34
CA ALA A 27 3.47 -0.18 -4.76
C ALA A 27 2.26 0.55 -4.19
N LEU A 28 2.42 1.13 -3.00
CA LEU A 28 1.52 2.09 -2.40
C LEU A 28 1.98 3.48 -2.84
N LYS A 29 1.22 4.05 -3.79
CA LYS A 29 1.53 5.31 -4.47
C LYS A 29 1.01 6.52 -3.69
N ALA A 30 1.69 7.66 -3.77
CA ALA A 30 1.25 8.91 -3.17
C ALA A 30 -0.13 9.33 -3.68
N SER A 31 -0.34 9.24 -5.01
CA SER A 31 -1.61 9.53 -5.67
C SER A 31 -2.79 8.75 -5.11
N THR A 32 -2.57 7.55 -4.58
CA THR A 32 -3.64 6.75 -3.95
C THR A 32 -4.09 7.36 -2.64
N PHE A 33 -3.15 7.86 -1.82
CA PHE A 33 -3.48 8.52 -0.55
C PHE A 33 -4.00 9.94 -0.76
N ASP A 34 -3.43 10.67 -1.71
CA ASP A 34 -3.80 12.06 -1.99
C ASP A 34 -5.21 12.18 -2.60
N LYS A 35 -5.69 11.17 -3.32
CA LYS A 35 -7.10 11.08 -3.77
C LYS A 35 -8.10 11.11 -2.62
N ASP A 36 -7.74 10.52 -1.49
CA ASP A 36 -8.62 10.48 -0.33
C ASP A 36 -8.43 11.68 0.57
N TYR A 37 -7.17 12.09 0.76
CA TYR A 37 -6.78 13.14 1.68
C TYR A 37 -5.61 13.97 1.08
N PRO A 38 -5.91 14.94 0.20
CA PRO A 38 -4.88 15.72 -0.49
C PRO A 38 -4.08 16.66 0.44
N GLY A 39 -4.56 16.92 1.66
CA GLY A 39 -3.87 17.78 2.63
C GLY A 39 -2.87 17.04 3.53
N HIS A 40 -2.82 15.71 3.49
CA HIS A 40 -2.06 14.94 4.47
C HIS A 40 -0.58 14.77 4.08
N TYR A 41 0.32 15.04 5.01
CA TYR A 41 1.75 14.75 4.92
C TYR A 41 2.21 13.91 6.12
N LEU A 42 3.51 13.58 6.19
CA LEU A 42 4.11 12.76 7.26
C LEU A 42 3.37 11.43 7.47
N ARG A 43 3.10 10.72 6.37
CA ARG A 43 2.36 9.45 6.39
C ARG A 43 3.26 8.31 6.88
N GLN A 44 3.08 7.90 8.13
CA GLN A 44 3.87 6.85 8.77
C GLN A 44 3.01 5.63 9.09
N LEU A 45 3.50 4.44 8.76
CA LEU A 45 2.82 3.19 9.04
C LEU A 45 2.79 2.90 10.55
N ILE A 46 1.63 2.48 11.04
CA ILE A 46 1.47 1.86 12.36
C ILE A 46 1.55 0.35 12.21
N ASN A 47 0.86 -0.21 11.23
CA ASN A 47 0.78 -1.64 10.99
C ASN A 47 0.31 -1.93 9.56
N VAL A 48 0.79 -3.04 9.00
CA VAL A 48 0.33 -3.62 7.74
C VAL A 48 -0.07 -5.07 7.97
N SER A 49 -1.28 -5.43 7.57
CA SER A 49 -1.76 -6.81 7.61
C SER A 49 -2.37 -7.22 6.28
N LEU A 50 -2.33 -8.52 5.98
CA LEU A 50 -2.86 -9.09 4.75
C LEU A 50 -4.03 -10.02 5.03
N SER A 51 -5.03 -9.96 4.17
CA SER A 51 -6.06 -10.99 4.07
C SER A 51 -6.02 -11.60 2.68
N ILE A 52 -5.84 -12.91 2.63
CA ILE A 52 -5.72 -13.74 1.44
C ILE A 52 -6.95 -14.67 1.46
N PRO A 53 -8.10 -14.22 0.93
CA PRO A 53 -9.31 -15.02 0.83
C PRO A 53 -9.09 -16.17 -0.15
N ALA A 54 -8.62 -17.30 0.36
CA ALA A 54 -8.45 -18.53 -0.40
C ALA A 54 -9.07 -19.71 0.36
N VAL A 55 -9.48 -20.73 -0.38
CA VAL A 55 -10.01 -21.97 0.19
C VAL A 55 -8.83 -22.81 0.68
N LEU A 56 -8.69 -22.89 1.99
CA LEU A 56 -7.68 -23.72 2.64
C LEU A 56 -8.28 -25.06 3.06
N GLY A 57 -7.52 -26.15 2.87
CA GLY A 57 -7.89 -27.45 3.39
C GLY A 57 -7.75 -27.54 4.93
N PRO A 58 -8.29 -28.59 5.56
CA PRO A 58 -8.15 -28.80 7.00
C PRO A 58 -6.68 -28.80 7.43
N TYR A 59 -6.36 -28.01 8.47
CA TYR A 59 -5.00 -27.86 9.01
C TYR A 59 -3.95 -27.37 8.01
N GLN A 60 -4.38 -26.70 6.94
CA GLN A 60 -3.46 -26.05 6.00
C GLN A 60 -3.28 -24.57 6.37
N ASN A 61 -2.02 -24.14 6.34
CA ASN A 61 -1.63 -22.75 6.53
C ASN A 61 -1.21 -22.16 5.19
N ILE A 62 -1.38 -20.85 5.07
CA ILE A 62 -0.74 -20.09 3.99
C ILE A 62 0.76 -20.06 4.26
N ARG A 63 1.56 -20.05 3.19
CA ARG A 63 3.00 -19.81 3.29
C ARG A 63 3.32 -18.68 2.35
N ALA A 64 3.50 -17.49 2.91
CA ALA A 64 3.88 -16.31 2.17
C ALA A 64 4.79 -15.43 3.02
N THR A 65 5.69 -14.71 2.37
CA THR A 65 6.55 -13.70 3.00
C THR A 65 6.23 -12.36 2.37
N LEU A 66 5.92 -11.37 3.20
CA LEU A 66 5.77 -9.98 2.77
C LEU A 66 7.05 -9.22 3.13
N THR A 67 7.63 -8.54 2.16
CA THR A 67 8.84 -7.73 2.30
C THR A 67 8.59 -6.30 1.88
N GLN A 68 8.99 -5.33 2.71
CA GLN A 68 9.04 -3.91 2.33
C GLN A 68 10.38 -3.63 1.64
N GLN A 69 10.35 -3.39 0.33
CA GLN A 69 11.53 -3.10 -0.49
C GLN A 69 11.99 -1.65 -0.29
N SER A 70 11.04 -0.71 -0.37
CA SER A 70 11.30 0.71 -0.15
C SER A 70 10.15 1.39 0.57
N SER A 71 10.42 2.49 1.24
CA SER A 71 9.44 3.36 1.89
C SER A 71 9.91 4.81 1.91
N ASP A 72 8.99 5.74 1.72
CA ASP A 72 9.25 7.17 1.62
C ASP A 72 8.23 7.95 2.44
N THR A 73 8.69 8.95 3.17
CA THR A 73 7.86 9.84 3.99
C THR A 73 8.17 11.29 3.68
N LEU A 74 7.13 12.09 3.41
CA LEU A 74 7.24 13.53 3.29
C LEU A 74 7.24 14.18 4.69
N MET A 75 8.37 14.76 5.08
CA MET A 75 8.61 15.29 6.44
C MET A 75 7.99 16.67 6.68
N ALA A 76 7.77 17.45 5.62
CA ALA A 76 7.21 18.80 5.69
C ALA A 76 6.18 19.00 4.56
N PRO A 77 5.16 19.87 4.73
CA PRO A 77 4.14 20.14 3.72
C PRO A 77 4.72 21.00 2.58
N ASP A 78 5.56 20.37 1.75
CA ASP A 78 6.27 21.00 0.64
C ASP A 78 5.84 20.38 -0.68
N MET A 79 5.35 21.20 -1.61
CA MET A 79 4.92 20.76 -2.92
C MET A 79 6.05 20.19 -3.78
N LYS A 80 7.30 20.58 -3.55
CA LYS A 80 8.42 19.99 -4.27
C LYS A 80 8.58 18.50 -3.92
N GLY A 81 8.47 18.19 -2.62
CA GLY A 81 8.48 16.82 -2.13
C GLY A 81 7.29 16.01 -2.63
N VAL A 82 6.10 16.61 -2.71
CA VAL A 82 4.93 15.95 -3.33
C VAL A 82 5.22 15.60 -4.79
N ARG A 83 5.75 16.55 -5.58
CA ARG A 83 6.10 16.28 -6.98
C ARG A 83 7.14 15.17 -7.09
N TYR A 84 8.12 15.13 -6.19
CA TYR A 84 9.08 14.03 -6.13
C TYR A 84 8.40 12.67 -5.93
N LEU A 85 7.47 12.58 -4.98
CA LEU A 85 6.73 11.33 -4.76
C LEU A 85 5.90 10.91 -5.98
N TYR A 86 5.36 11.87 -6.74
CA TYR A 86 4.66 11.59 -7.99
C TYR A 86 5.61 11.19 -9.12
N THR A 87 6.82 11.74 -9.18
CA THR A 87 7.85 11.27 -10.14
C THR A 87 8.31 9.85 -9.83
N LEU A 88 8.20 9.35 -8.59
CA LEU A 88 8.45 7.93 -8.33
C LEU A 88 7.35 7.01 -8.90
N GLU A 89 6.18 7.57 -9.22
CA GLU A 89 5.08 6.81 -9.82
C GLU A 89 5.11 6.74 -11.34
N SER A 90 5.83 7.68 -11.96
CA SER A 90 5.97 7.84 -13.40
C SER A 90 7.43 7.55 -13.78
N GLU A 91 7.69 6.79 -14.85
CA GLU A 91 9.07 6.48 -15.29
C GLU A 91 9.79 7.71 -15.92
N GLU A 92 9.39 8.94 -15.56
CA GLU A 92 9.95 10.17 -16.11
C GLU A 92 11.05 10.73 -15.19
N ASP A 93 12.23 10.93 -15.77
CA ASP A 93 13.48 11.38 -15.11
C ASP A 93 13.49 12.86 -14.69
N GLN A 94 12.37 13.44 -14.25
CA GLN A 94 12.41 14.80 -13.71
C GLN A 94 12.94 14.78 -12.28
N ILE A 95 14.12 15.39 -12.10
CA ILE A 95 14.79 15.58 -10.80
C ILE A 95 13.96 16.55 -9.96
N ALA A 96 12.99 16.02 -9.22
CA ALA A 96 12.32 16.77 -8.17
C ALA A 96 13.19 16.80 -6.91
N ASP A 97 13.12 17.92 -6.21
CA ASP A 97 13.88 18.19 -4.98
C ASP A 97 13.40 17.26 -3.85
N ASN A 98 14.31 16.44 -3.32
CA ASN A 98 14.04 15.43 -2.29
C ASN A 98 14.41 15.89 -0.87
N THR A 99 14.67 17.19 -0.66
CA THR A 99 15.16 17.73 0.63
C THR A 99 14.30 17.32 1.84
N ASN A 100 12.98 17.25 1.67
CA ASN A 100 12.04 16.94 2.75
C ASN A 100 11.54 15.48 2.73
N ILE A 101 12.23 14.58 2.01
CA ILE A 101 11.85 13.18 1.91
C ILE A 101 12.78 12.33 2.78
N MET A 102 12.17 11.54 3.67
CA MET A 102 12.86 10.50 4.41
C MET A 102 12.61 9.15 3.75
N SER A 103 13.65 8.59 3.16
CA SER A 103 13.62 7.29 2.48
C SER A 103 14.23 6.20 3.34
N ASN A 104 13.57 5.03 3.39
CA ASN A 104 14.06 3.78 3.96
C ASN A 104 14.64 3.89 5.39
N PRO A 105 13.90 4.43 6.37
CA PRO A 105 14.38 4.47 7.76
C PRO A 105 14.67 3.06 8.33
N ARG A 106 13.97 2.03 7.80
CA ARG A 106 14.18 0.61 8.13
C ARG A 106 14.02 -0.25 6.87
N ALA A 107 15.08 -0.40 6.11
CA ALA A 107 15.05 -1.14 4.84
C ALA A 107 14.86 -2.65 5.03
N TYR A 108 14.20 -3.30 4.06
CA TYR A 108 14.10 -4.75 3.92
C TYR A 108 13.50 -5.50 5.12
N GLN A 109 12.55 -4.89 5.83
CA GLN A 109 11.77 -5.61 6.83
C GLN A 109 10.88 -6.66 6.18
N GLN A 110 10.66 -7.76 6.89
CA GLN A 110 9.91 -8.92 6.38
C GLN A 110 9.03 -9.52 7.47
N ILE A 111 7.86 -10.03 7.06
CA ILE A 111 6.98 -10.84 7.91
C ILE A 111 6.59 -12.13 7.20
N GLY A 112 6.40 -13.20 7.96
CA GLY A 112 5.85 -14.47 7.46
C GLY A 112 4.35 -14.56 7.75
N LEU A 113 3.55 -14.92 6.76
CA LEU A 113 2.10 -15.06 6.86
C LEU A 113 1.72 -16.54 6.92
N SER A 114 0.74 -16.86 7.77
CA SER A 114 0.32 -18.25 8.06
C SER A 114 -1.19 -18.45 8.11
N THR A 115 -1.94 -17.48 8.64
CA THR A 115 -3.39 -17.59 8.89
C THR A 115 -4.23 -17.10 7.71
N GLY A 116 -3.74 -16.09 6.99
CA GLY A 116 -4.41 -15.56 5.80
C GLY A 116 -5.58 -14.61 6.04
N VAL A 117 -5.93 -14.29 7.29
CA VAL A 117 -7.01 -13.33 7.60
C VAL A 117 -6.49 -12.32 8.62
N ASP A 118 -6.46 -11.03 8.23
CA ASP A 118 -5.85 -9.94 9.01
C ASP A 118 -4.48 -10.30 9.61
N ASP A 119 -3.66 -11.01 8.81
CA ASP A 119 -2.40 -11.57 9.25
C ASP A 119 -1.28 -10.53 9.13
N ARG A 120 -0.58 -10.29 10.25
CA ARG A 120 0.52 -9.34 10.38
C ARG A 120 1.86 -10.03 10.70
N GLY A 121 1.91 -11.35 10.54
CA GLY A 121 3.08 -12.19 10.81
C GLY A 121 3.54 -12.19 12.26
N MET A 122 2.63 -11.89 13.18
CA MET A 122 2.84 -11.96 14.62
C MET A 122 1.76 -12.82 15.27
N PHE A 123 2.13 -13.52 16.34
CA PHE A 123 1.21 -14.38 17.07
C PHE A 123 0.14 -13.61 17.86
N MET A 124 0.53 -12.52 18.53
CA MET A 124 -0.39 -11.63 19.26
C MET A 124 0.03 -10.17 19.10
N MET A 125 -0.95 -9.26 19.12
CA MET A 125 -0.72 -7.82 19.21
C MET A 125 -0.90 -7.43 20.68
N ASP A 126 0.19 -7.03 21.33
CA ASP A 126 0.18 -6.54 22.70
C ASP A 126 0.49 -5.04 22.71
N PHE A 127 -0.52 -4.23 22.99
CA PHE A 127 -0.40 -2.76 23.05
C PHE A 127 0.45 -2.27 24.23
N GLY A 128 0.85 -3.17 25.14
CA GLY A 128 1.80 -2.89 26.23
C GLY A 128 3.25 -3.26 25.91
N ASP A 129 3.55 -3.81 24.73
CA ASP A 129 4.93 -4.08 24.32
C ASP A 129 5.63 -2.77 23.93
N GLU A 130 6.80 -2.52 24.51
CA GLU A 130 7.62 -1.34 24.25
C GLU A 130 8.39 -1.44 22.93
N ARG A 131 8.28 -2.56 22.22
CA ARG A 131 8.95 -2.81 20.94
C ARG A 131 8.10 -2.34 19.77
N TYR A 132 8.78 -1.79 18.78
CA TYR A 132 8.14 -1.47 17.51
C TYR A 132 7.60 -2.73 16.82
N TYR A 133 6.39 -2.61 16.27
CA TYR A 133 5.84 -3.62 15.38
C TYR A 133 6.54 -3.65 14.02
N PRO A 134 6.40 -4.75 13.26
CA PRO A 134 6.86 -4.79 11.88
C PRO A 134 6.31 -3.61 11.07
N PHE A 135 7.19 -2.96 10.32
CA PHE A 135 6.92 -1.79 9.48
C PHE A 135 6.49 -0.52 10.23
N GLU A 136 6.43 -0.53 11.56
CA GLU A 136 6.04 0.65 12.33
C GLU A 136 7.07 1.77 12.16
N GLY A 137 6.54 2.97 11.88
CA GLY A 137 7.30 4.20 11.68
C GLY A 137 7.92 4.34 10.29
N THR A 138 7.77 3.35 9.39
CA THR A 138 8.21 3.48 8.00
C THR A 138 7.20 4.27 7.15
N GLY A 139 7.63 4.73 5.98
CA GLY A 139 6.78 5.54 5.10
C GLY A 139 5.62 4.76 4.50
N ALA A 140 4.44 5.40 4.43
CA ALA A 140 3.26 4.78 3.82
C ALA A 140 3.42 4.61 2.29
N ILE A 141 4.12 5.54 1.65
CA ILE A 141 4.47 5.44 0.23
C ILE A 141 5.60 4.43 0.13
N SER A 142 5.37 3.29 -0.49
CA SER A 142 6.26 2.14 -0.32
C SER A 142 6.09 1.08 -1.40
N THR A 143 7.16 0.34 -1.67
CA THR A 143 7.16 -0.81 -2.58
C THR A 143 7.27 -2.10 -1.78
N TRP A 144 6.46 -3.08 -2.13
CA TRP A 144 6.32 -4.35 -1.43
C TRP A 144 6.46 -5.53 -2.37
N THR A 145 7.04 -6.61 -1.86
CA THR A 145 7.06 -7.91 -2.54
C THR A 145 6.40 -8.95 -1.66
N LEU A 146 5.37 -9.59 -2.18
CA LEU A 146 4.74 -10.75 -1.59
C LEU A 146 5.23 -12.01 -2.32
N HIS A 147 5.95 -12.87 -1.61
CA HIS A 147 6.54 -14.08 -2.16
C HIS A 147 5.90 -15.33 -1.55
N PHE A 148 5.49 -16.27 -2.41
CA PHE A 148 4.94 -17.56 -2.00
C PHE A 148 5.95 -18.68 -2.22
N PRO A 149 6.67 -19.13 -1.17
CA PRO A 149 7.64 -20.20 -1.31
C PRO A 149 6.96 -21.49 -1.79
N ARG A 150 7.67 -22.20 -2.70
CA ARG A 150 7.24 -23.49 -3.26
C ARG A 150 5.82 -23.43 -3.88
N PHE A 151 5.51 -22.35 -4.59
CA PHE A 151 4.20 -22.08 -5.18
C PHE A 151 3.69 -23.20 -6.12
N GLN A 152 4.59 -24.02 -6.68
CA GLN A 152 4.25 -25.16 -7.56
C GLN A 152 3.80 -26.42 -6.82
N THR A 153 3.86 -26.44 -5.49
CA THR A 153 3.33 -27.58 -4.72
C THR A 153 1.82 -27.63 -4.80
N GLU A 154 1.24 -28.84 -4.83
CA GLU A 154 -0.19 -29.07 -5.00
C GLU A 154 -1.07 -28.23 -4.05
N HIS A 155 -0.66 -28.11 -2.79
CA HIS A 155 -1.37 -27.31 -1.78
C HIS A 155 -1.35 -25.80 -2.07
N GLN A 156 -0.27 -25.26 -2.62
CA GLN A 156 -0.21 -23.83 -2.98
C GLN A 156 -0.99 -23.57 -4.28
N VAL A 157 -0.88 -24.47 -5.26
CA VAL A 157 -1.61 -24.35 -6.54
C VAL A 157 -3.12 -24.33 -6.31
N THR A 158 -3.64 -25.25 -5.49
CA THR A 158 -5.07 -25.29 -5.14
C THR A 158 -5.54 -24.03 -4.42
N MET A 159 -4.71 -23.48 -3.51
CA MET A 159 -4.97 -22.19 -2.86
C MET A 159 -5.04 -21.05 -3.89
N PHE A 160 -4.07 -20.97 -4.81
CA PHE A 160 -4.04 -19.96 -5.88
C PHE A 160 -5.22 -20.06 -6.85
N ASP A 161 -5.65 -21.27 -7.18
CA ASP A 161 -6.81 -21.47 -8.07
C ASP A 161 -8.11 -20.97 -7.45
N SER A 162 -8.19 -20.92 -6.11
CA SER A 162 -9.33 -20.38 -5.38
C SER A 162 -9.21 -18.88 -5.05
N LEU A 163 -8.04 -18.29 -5.23
CA LEU A 163 -7.72 -16.93 -4.83
C LEU A 163 -8.35 -15.91 -5.80
N THR A 164 -9.19 -15.02 -5.28
CA THR A 164 -9.82 -13.96 -6.06
C THR A 164 -8.98 -12.67 -6.08
N ASP A 165 -8.58 -12.25 -4.89
CA ASP A 165 -7.92 -10.98 -4.62
C ASP A 165 -7.11 -11.07 -3.33
N ILE A 166 -6.16 -10.17 -3.14
CA ILE A 166 -5.41 -10.03 -1.91
C ILE A 166 -5.70 -8.65 -1.34
N ILE A 167 -6.11 -8.61 -0.08
CA ILE A 167 -6.46 -7.38 0.61
C ILE A 167 -5.30 -6.99 1.51
N VAL A 168 -4.80 -5.77 1.32
CA VAL A 168 -3.77 -5.18 2.16
C VAL A 168 -4.42 -4.12 3.03
N HIS A 169 -4.36 -4.32 4.34
CA HIS A 169 -4.84 -3.38 5.33
C HIS A 169 -3.68 -2.50 5.77
N VAL A 170 -3.77 -1.22 5.48
CA VAL A 170 -2.72 -0.25 5.78
C VAL A 170 -3.23 0.69 6.87
N ARG A 171 -2.64 0.60 8.06
CA ARG A 171 -2.92 1.52 9.16
C ARG A 171 -1.76 2.50 9.26
N TYR A 172 -2.06 3.79 9.18
CA TYR A 172 -1.05 4.84 9.19
C TYR A 172 -1.52 6.08 9.96
N LEU A 173 -0.56 6.86 10.41
CA LEU A 173 -0.75 8.22 10.93
C LEU A 173 -0.36 9.23 9.86
N ALA A 174 -1.02 10.37 9.86
CA ALA A 174 -0.68 11.50 9.00
C ALA A 174 -0.99 12.81 9.71
N VAL A 175 -0.37 13.89 9.22
CA VAL A 175 -0.57 15.25 9.72
C VAL A 175 -1.18 16.11 8.62
N ASP A 176 -2.08 17.02 8.98
CA ASP A 176 -2.68 17.98 8.04
C ASP A 176 -1.71 19.14 7.75
N GLY A 177 -1.37 19.33 6.48
CA GLY A 177 -0.51 20.41 5.98
C GLY A 177 -1.24 21.75 5.81
N GLY A 178 -2.56 21.77 6.05
CA GLY A 178 -3.39 22.96 5.99
C GLY A 178 -3.96 23.26 4.60
N LYS A 179 -4.89 24.21 4.58
CA LYS A 179 -5.75 24.48 3.41
C LYS A 179 -5.01 24.88 2.14
N ALA A 180 -3.95 25.69 2.26
CA ALA A 180 -3.19 26.15 1.09
C ALA A 180 -2.49 24.98 0.39
N PHE A 181 -1.83 24.12 1.18
CA PHE A 181 -1.17 22.93 0.69
C PHE A 181 -2.17 21.95 0.06
N GLN A 182 -3.29 21.69 0.74
CA GLN A 182 -4.36 20.84 0.24
C GLN A 182 -4.85 21.26 -1.16
N GLN A 183 -5.09 22.56 -1.38
CA GLN A 183 -5.56 23.09 -2.67
C GLN A 183 -4.55 22.92 -3.80
N GLU A 184 -3.25 22.92 -3.49
CA GLU A 184 -2.20 22.73 -4.49
C GLU A 184 -2.05 21.24 -4.85
N VAL A 185 -2.15 20.35 -3.87
CA VAL A 185 -2.13 18.90 -4.09
C VAL A 185 -3.39 18.44 -4.82
N GLU A 186 -4.57 18.97 -4.50
CA GLU A 186 -5.84 18.62 -5.16
C GLU A 186 -5.78 18.92 -6.67
N LYS A 187 -5.23 20.07 -7.05
CA LYS A 187 -4.98 20.40 -8.47
C LYS A 187 -4.04 19.40 -9.15
N LEU A 188 -3.03 18.91 -8.44
CA LEU A 188 -2.10 17.90 -8.96
C LEU A 188 -2.80 16.55 -9.14
N VAL A 189 -3.61 16.13 -8.15
CA VAL A 189 -4.41 14.89 -8.24
C VAL A 189 -5.33 14.92 -9.45
N ASP A 190 -6.05 16.03 -9.66
CA ASP A 190 -6.97 16.21 -10.79
C ASP A 190 -6.28 16.09 -12.16
N THR A 191 -5.00 16.47 -12.26
CA THR A 191 -4.23 16.32 -13.51
C THR A 191 -3.82 14.88 -13.79
N VAL A 192 -3.62 14.07 -12.75
CA VAL A 192 -3.08 12.71 -12.84
C VAL A 192 -4.19 11.68 -13.00
N ASP A 193 -5.32 11.87 -12.30
CA ASP A 193 -6.50 11.03 -12.43
C ASP A 193 -7.76 11.88 -12.21
N PRO A 194 -8.31 12.50 -13.28
CA PRO A 194 -9.45 13.38 -13.15
C PRO A 194 -10.65 12.58 -12.63
N LEU A 195 -11.37 13.15 -11.65
CA LEU A 195 -12.65 12.60 -11.22
C LEU A 195 -13.53 12.33 -12.45
N PRO A 196 -14.22 11.18 -12.54
CA PRO A 196 -15.12 10.90 -13.64
C PRO A 196 -16.13 12.05 -13.71
N GLN A 197 -16.17 12.75 -14.85
CA GLN A 197 -17.06 13.88 -15.07
C GLN A 197 -18.47 13.47 -14.64
N THR A 198 -19.01 14.15 -13.64
CA THR A 198 -20.36 13.91 -13.12
C THR A 198 -21.34 13.88 -14.28
N LEU A 199 -22.14 12.81 -14.36
CA LEU A 199 -23.28 12.70 -15.27
C LEU A 199 -24.06 14.02 -15.27
N ASN A 200 -24.20 14.62 -16.46
CA ASN A 200 -25.03 15.79 -16.70
C ASN A 200 -26.42 15.58 -16.08
N ILE A 201 -26.67 16.21 -14.93
CA ILE A 201 -27.96 16.22 -14.22
C ILE A 201 -29.06 17.01 -14.96
N ASN A 202 -28.84 17.39 -16.23
CA ASN A 202 -29.78 18.15 -17.05
C ASN A 202 -30.65 17.29 -17.98
N ARG A 203 -30.93 16.02 -17.65
CA ARG A 203 -31.88 15.18 -18.39
C ARG A 203 -33.04 14.68 -17.53
N LEU A 204 -33.72 15.60 -16.86
CA LEU A 204 -35.10 15.39 -16.39
C LEU A 204 -35.83 16.74 -16.47
N ASN A 205 -36.30 17.08 -17.66
CA ASN A 205 -37.43 17.99 -17.91
C ASN A 205 -38.24 17.40 -19.06
#